data_AF-A0A1S7S701-F1
#
_entry.id   AF-A0A1S7S701-F1
#
_cell.length_a   1.000
_cell.length_b   1.000
_cell.length_c   1.000
_cell.angle_alpha   90.00
_cell.angle_beta   90.00
_cell.angle_gamma   90.00
#
_symmetry.space_group_name_H-M   'P 1'
#
loop_
_entity.id
_entity.type
_entity.pdbx_description
1 polymer ?
#
loop_
_entity_poly.entity_id
_entity_poly.type
_entity_poly.pdbx_seq_one_letter_code
_entity_poly.pdbx_strand_id
1 'polypeptide(L)'
;MNSKPQKPNTEETAQQKALPICGIIMPIADMAGYEPGHWGRVRIALDEAIKEAGYFPRIVSESEETGVIHGRIVQNLYDDPIVVCDVSGRNPNVMFELGMRLAFDKPTIIIKDHKTEYSFDTSTIKHINYRADLRFDDVREFQEIVAAAIIASVKLKDADPDYSPFLKHFHRVKVTELQTQEVGSQQFIIDQLQGVQKEIARLSSRLTEINEPKRQTLSPTDRWKMKPTQADLLASGQIISMPEIVIVGDDFNSDVADKE
;
A
#
# COMPACT_ATOMS: atom_id res chain seq x y z
N MET A 1 -23.20 5.41 68.84
CA MET A 1 -22.06 5.87 68.03
C MET A 1 -21.34 4.65 67.48
N ASN A 2 -21.59 4.28 66.22
CA ASN A 2 -20.70 3.42 65.43
C ASN A 2 -21.14 3.52 63.96
N SER A 3 -20.52 4.46 63.24
CA SER A 3 -20.77 4.69 61.81
C SER A 3 -19.69 3.97 61.02
N LYS A 4 -20.10 2.98 60.21
CA LYS A 4 -19.25 2.28 59.25
C LYS A 4 -18.69 3.26 58.21
N PRO A 5 -17.45 3.08 57.72
CA PRO A 5 -16.91 3.91 56.65
C PRO A 5 -17.57 3.56 55.31
N GLN A 6 -18.19 4.55 54.68
CA GLN A 6 -18.63 4.48 53.29
C GLN A 6 -17.41 4.51 52.36
N LYS A 7 -17.34 3.56 51.43
CA LYS A 7 -16.43 3.62 50.28
C LYS A 7 -16.88 4.73 49.33
N PRO A 8 -16.00 5.59 48.82
CA PRO A 8 -16.36 6.47 47.72
C PRO A 8 -16.43 5.66 46.42
N ASN A 9 -17.61 5.66 45.82
CA ASN A 9 -17.81 5.40 44.40
C ASN A 9 -17.12 6.52 43.61
N THR A 10 -16.25 6.17 42.67
CA THR A 10 -15.93 7.06 41.55
C THR A 10 -15.67 6.19 40.33
N GLU A 11 -16.77 5.77 39.72
CA GLU A 11 -16.81 5.44 38.29
C GLU A 11 -16.87 6.77 37.53
N GLU A 12 -15.71 7.27 37.11
CA GLU A 12 -15.60 8.26 36.03
C GLU A 12 -14.49 7.78 35.08
N THR A 13 -14.82 6.79 34.27
CA THR A 13 -13.99 6.40 33.13
C THR A 13 -14.24 7.42 32.02
N ALA A 14 -13.51 8.54 32.04
CA ALA A 14 -13.44 9.46 30.91
C ALA A 14 -12.84 8.72 29.72
N GLN A 15 -13.67 8.38 28.72
CA GLN A 15 -13.21 7.92 27.42
C GLN A 15 -12.39 9.06 26.78
N GLN A 16 -11.06 8.98 26.89
CA GLN A 16 -10.15 9.85 26.15
C GLN A 16 -10.36 9.59 24.66
N LYS A 17 -11.07 10.49 24.00
CA LYS A 17 -11.25 10.48 22.55
C LYS A 17 -9.86 10.60 21.91
N ALA A 18 -9.44 9.58 21.16
CA ALA A 18 -8.15 9.59 20.47
C ALA A 18 -8.08 10.80 19.52
N LEU A 19 -6.96 11.55 19.58
CA LEU A 19 -6.76 12.71 18.73
C LEU A 19 -6.60 12.28 17.27
N PRO A 20 -7.17 13.03 16.30
CA PRO A 20 -6.93 12.77 14.88
C PRO A 20 -5.45 12.95 14.53
N ILE A 21 -4.98 12.20 13.53
CA ILE A 21 -3.58 12.25 13.10
C ILE A 21 -3.35 13.47 12.20
N CYS A 22 -2.20 14.11 12.37
CA CYS A 22 -1.64 15.03 11.37
C CYS A 22 -0.35 14.42 10.83
N GLY A 23 -0.34 14.16 9.52
CA GLY A 23 0.82 13.62 8.83
C GLY A 23 1.91 14.67 8.67
N ILE A 24 3.16 14.31 8.93
CA ILE A 24 4.34 15.14 8.69
C ILE A 24 5.11 14.54 7.53
N ILE A 25 5.32 15.34 6.48
CA ILE A 25 6.24 15.06 5.39
C ILE A 25 7.42 16.01 5.56
N MET A 26 8.63 15.49 5.74
CA MET A 26 9.82 16.32 5.89
C MET A 26 11.09 15.53 5.52
N PRO A 27 12.21 16.20 5.25
CA PRO A 27 13.49 15.52 5.14
C PRO A 27 13.83 14.84 6.47
N ILE A 28 14.27 13.58 6.43
CA ILE A 28 14.62 12.80 7.63
C ILE A 28 16.15 12.79 7.84
N ALA A 29 16.90 12.66 6.75
CA ALA A 29 18.35 12.60 6.78
C ALA A 29 18.97 13.99 6.66
N ASP A 30 20.20 14.13 7.19
CA ASP A 30 20.99 15.35 7.02
C ASP A 30 21.22 15.65 5.53
N MET A 31 21.22 16.94 5.19
CA MET A 31 21.36 17.42 3.81
C MET A 31 22.44 18.50 3.74
N ALA A 32 23.09 18.60 2.58
CA ALA A 32 24.08 19.63 2.34
C ALA A 32 23.48 21.04 2.52
N GLY A 33 24.21 21.93 3.20
CA GLY A 33 23.75 23.30 3.50
C GLY A 33 22.98 23.46 4.82
N TYR A 34 22.79 22.36 5.56
CA TYR A 34 22.15 22.33 6.87
C TYR A 34 23.09 21.76 7.92
N GLU A 35 22.95 22.25 9.16
CA GLU A 35 23.67 21.69 10.30
C GLU A 35 23.16 20.27 10.61
N PRO A 36 24.02 19.35 11.06
CA PRO A 36 23.60 18.01 11.48
C PRO A 36 22.45 18.07 12.50
N GLY A 37 21.45 17.22 12.32
CA GLY A 37 20.26 17.18 13.17
C GLY A 37 19.33 18.38 13.02
N HIS A 38 19.47 19.19 11.96
CA HIS A 38 18.54 20.28 11.65
C HIS A 38 17.08 19.79 11.61
N TRP A 39 16.81 18.71 10.87
CA TRP A 39 15.47 18.17 10.71
C TRP A 39 14.89 17.61 12.00
N GLY A 40 15.71 17.07 12.90
CA GLY A 40 15.26 16.67 14.23
C GLY A 40 14.71 17.85 15.04
N ARG A 41 15.32 19.03 14.93
CA ARG A 41 14.84 20.26 15.58
C ARG A 41 13.58 20.80 14.93
N VAL A 42 13.48 20.76 13.60
CA VAL A 42 12.25 21.11 12.88
C VAL A 42 11.10 20.19 13.32
N ARG A 43 11.36 18.89 13.44
CA ARG A 43 10.36 17.92 13.91
C ARG A 43 9.83 18.28 15.29
N ILE A 44 10.69 18.62 16.24
CA ILE A 44 10.26 19.03 17.60
C ILE A 44 9.33 20.24 17.52
N ALA A 45 9.70 21.25 16.71
CA ALA A 45 8.86 22.43 16.52
C ALA A 45 7.48 22.09 15.94
N LEU A 46 7.43 21.21 14.93
CA LEU A 46 6.18 20.75 14.32
C LEU A 46 5.33 19.92 15.26
N ASP A 47 5.94 19.01 16.03
CA ASP A 47 5.24 18.18 16.99
C ASP A 47 4.51 19.04 18.02
N GLU A 48 5.13 20.12 18.49
CA GLU A 48 4.51 21.08 19.42
C GLU A 48 3.35 21.83 18.78
N ALA A 49 3.54 22.40 17.58
CA ALA A 49 2.49 23.12 16.85
C ALA A 49 1.27 22.24 16.54
N ILE A 50 1.51 20.99 16.13
CA ILE A 50 0.45 20.03 15.79
C ILE A 50 -0.33 19.61 17.03
N LYS A 51 0.35 19.38 18.16
CA LYS A 51 -0.28 19.06 19.44
C LYS A 51 -1.14 20.22 19.94
N GLU A 52 -0.64 21.45 19.81
CA GLU A 52 -1.40 22.66 20.15
C GLU A 52 -2.68 22.80 19.31
N ALA A 53 -2.63 22.40 18.04
CA ALA A 53 -3.80 22.35 17.17
C ALA A 53 -4.79 21.20 17.50
N GLY A 54 -4.49 20.33 18.47
CA GLY A 54 -5.34 19.20 18.86
C GLY A 54 -5.20 17.95 17.98
N TYR A 55 -4.03 17.75 17.37
CA TYR A 55 -3.72 16.60 16.52
C TYR A 55 -2.56 15.77 17.08
N PHE A 56 -2.48 14.51 16.67
CA PHE A 56 -1.35 13.64 16.95
C PHE A 56 -0.34 13.68 15.78
N PRO A 57 0.90 14.17 15.98
CA PRO A 57 1.90 14.22 14.91
C PRO A 57 2.43 12.83 14.57
N ARG A 58 2.58 12.55 13.27
CA ARG A 58 3.17 11.29 12.78
C ARG A 58 3.92 11.53 11.48
N ILE A 59 5.17 11.07 11.38
CA ILE A 59 5.88 11.07 10.10
C ILE A 59 5.24 10.06 9.16
N VAL A 60 4.86 10.51 7.96
CA VAL A 60 4.14 9.69 6.98
C VAL A 60 4.94 8.46 6.54
N SER A 61 6.26 8.63 6.42
CA SER A 61 7.22 7.62 5.95
C SER A 61 7.91 6.83 7.07
N GLU A 62 7.59 7.07 8.34
CA GLU A 62 8.16 6.33 9.47
C GLU A 62 7.45 4.96 9.60
N SER A 63 8.20 3.86 9.40
CA SER A 63 7.69 2.49 9.57
C SER A 63 8.78 1.52 10.02
N GLU A 64 8.43 0.61 10.95
CA GLU A 64 9.30 -0.45 11.46
C GLU A 64 9.36 -1.70 10.55
N GLU A 65 8.45 -1.84 9.58
CA GLU A 65 8.32 -3.02 8.71
C GLU A 65 8.77 -2.74 7.27
N THR A 66 9.84 -3.41 6.85
CA THR A 66 10.60 -3.17 5.62
C THR A 66 9.95 -3.66 4.33
N GLY A 67 8.78 -4.30 4.36
CA GLY A 67 8.23 -5.04 3.20
C GLY A 67 7.29 -4.28 2.27
N VAL A 68 6.50 -3.31 2.77
CA VAL A 68 5.43 -2.63 1.99
C VAL A 68 5.43 -1.11 2.22
N ILE A 69 6.63 -0.51 2.25
CA ILE A 69 6.84 0.89 2.64
C ILE A 69 6.00 1.86 1.77
N HIS A 70 5.96 1.64 0.46
CA HIS A 70 5.26 2.54 -0.47
C HIS A 70 3.73 2.49 -0.32
N GLY A 71 3.15 1.31 -0.10
CA GLY A 71 1.70 1.17 0.08
C GLY A 71 1.22 1.92 1.32
N ARG A 72 1.97 1.84 2.42
CA ARG A 72 1.64 2.53 3.67
C ARG A 72 1.80 4.05 3.56
N ILE A 73 2.86 4.54 2.90
CA ILE A 73 3.04 5.98 2.66
C ILE A 73 1.83 6.52 1.89
N VAL A 74 1.45 5.88 0.78
CA VAL A 74 0.31 6.30 -0.03
C VAL A 74 -0.99 6.26 0.79
N GLN A 75 -1.20 5.20 1.58
CA GLN A 75 -2.36 5.08 2.45
C GLN A 75 -2.40 6.20 3.50
N ASN A 76 -1.29 6.48 4.19
CA ASN A 76 -1.18 7.57 5.16
C ASN A 76 -1.45 8.93 4.51
N LEU A 77 -0.86 9.19 3.34
CA LEU A 77 -1.09 10.42 2.56
C LEU A 77 -2.54 10.57 2.14
N TYR A 78 -3.28 9.47 1.97
CA TYR A 78 -4.70 9.50 1.72
C TYR A 78 -5.49 9.69 3.03
N ASP A 79 -5.34 8.81 4.00
CA ASP A 79 -6.17 8.74 5.20
C ASP A 79 -6.00 9.94 6.14
N ASP A 80 -4.79 10.52 6.21
CA ASP A 80 -4.52 11.60 7.16
C ASP A 80 -5.42 12.81 6.87
N PRO A 81 -6.21 13.28 7.86
CA PRO A 81 -7.12 14.41 7.69
C PRO A 81 -6.43 15.67 7.16
N ILE A 82 -5.20 15.91 7.62
CA ILE A 82 -4.36 17.04 7.25
C ILE A 82 -2.89 16.63 7.29
N VAL A 83 -2.10 17.25 6.41
CA VAL A 83 -0.66 17.03 6.31
C VAL A 83 0.07 18.36 6.41
N VAL A 84 1.17 18.40 7.15
CA VAL A 84 2.17 19.48 7.12
C VAL A 84 3.39 18.97 6.34
N CYS A 85 3.80 19.71 5.31
CA CYS A 85 4.87 19.30 4.41
C CYS A 85 5.98 20.34 4.36
N ASP A 86 7.20 19.93 4.74
CA ASP A 86 8.40 20.75 4.71
C ASP A 86 9.20 20.57 3.42
N VAL A 87 9.08 21.54 2.50
CA VAL A 87 9.76 21.50 1.19
C VAL A 87 11.18 22.09 1.21
N SER A 88 11.73 22.35 2.40
CA SER A 88 13.07 22.92 2.57
C SER A 88 14.15 21.99 2.02
N GLY A 89 15.19 22.58 1.44
CA GLY A 89 16.30 21.85 0.81
C GLY A 89 15.94 21.13 -0.49
N ARG A 90 14.69 21.25 -0.98
CA ARG A 90 14.21 20.61 -2.23
C ARG A 90 14.40 19.10 -2.25
N ASN A 91 14.14 18.44 -1.12
CA ASN A 91 14.29 16.99 -1.02
C ASN A 91 13.35 16.26 -2.03
N PRO A 92 13.86 15.41 -2.94
CA PRO A 92 13.05 14.82 -4.00
C PRO A 92 11.95 13.87 -3.46
N ASN A 93 12.18 13.19 -2.33
CA ASN A 93 11.20 12.29 -1.74
C ASN A 93 10.02 13.07 -1.15
N VAL A 94 10.32 14.15 -0.43
CA VAL A 94 9.31 15.10 0.09
C VAL A 94 8.47 15.68 -1.06
N MET A 95 9.11 16.08 -2.16
CA MET A 95 8.41 16.67 -3.31
C MET A 95 7.48 15.65 -3.98
N PHE A 96 7.88 14.39 -4.04
CA PHE A 96 7.04 13.30 -4.54
C PHE A 96 5.81 13.08 -3.62
N GLU A 97 6.02 12.98 -2.31
CA GLU A 97 4.93 12.81 -1.34
C GLU A 97 3.96 14.00 -1.35
N LEU A 98 4.47 15.23 -1.46
CA LEU A 98 3.68 16.43 -1.63
C LEU A 98 2.82 16.36 -2.89
N GLY A 99 3.42 16.01 -4.04
CA GLY A 99 2.69 15.88 -5.31
C GLY A 99 1.53 14.87 -5.20
N MET A 100 1.77 13.74 -4.56
CA MET A 100 0.74 12.72 -4.30
C MET A 100 -0.38 13.25 -3.38
N ARG A 101 -0.02 13.94 -2.28
CA ARG A 101 -1.00 14.53 -1.36
C ARG A 101 -1.87 15.59 -2.05
N LEU A 102 -1.26 16.43 -2.89
CA LEU A 102 -1.98 17.43 -3.67
C LEU A 102 -2.92 16.79 -4.69
N ALA A 103 -2.55 15.64 -5.28
CA ALA A 103 -3.42 14.88 -6.16
C ALA A 103 -4.64 14.28 -5.43
N PHE A 104 -4.51 13.95 -4.14
CA PHE A 104 -5.65 13.57 -3.30
C PHE A 104 -6.53 14.75 -2.87
N ASP A 105 -6.08 15.98 -3.11
CA ASP A 105 -6.83 17.23 -2.89
C ASP A 105 -7.38 17.36 -1.47
N LYS A 106 -6.56 16.94 -0.49
CA LYS A 106 -6.89 17.02 0.94
C LYS A 106 -6.14 18.17 1.61
N PRO A 107 -6.61 18.68 2.77
CA PRO A 107 -5.97 19.77 3.48
C PRO A 107 -4.46 19.54 3.66
N THR A 108 -3.68 20.53 3.24
CA THR A 108 -2.22 20.45 3.24
C THR A 108 -1.65 21.82 3.56
N ILE A 109 -0.77 21.86 4.56
CA ILE A 109 0.01 23.03 4.94
C ILE A 109 1.42 22.84 4.39
N ILE A 110 1.92 23.79 3.61
CA ILE A 110 3.28 23.74 3.09
C ILE A 110 4.13 24.72 3.89
N ILE A 111 5.23 24.23 4.45
CA ILE A 111 6.22 25.02 5.17
C ILE A 111 7.56 24.99 4.44
N LYS A 112 8.38 25.99 4.71
CA LYS A 112 9.63 26.20 4.00
C LYS A 112 10.56 27.09 4.79
N ASP A 113 11.86 26.81 4.76
CA ASP A 113 12.85 27.70 5.33
C ASP A 113 13.13 28.90 4.43
N HIS A 114 13.63 29.98 5.03
CA HIS A 114 14.01 31.19 4.29
C HIS A 114 15.20 31.01 3.32
N LYS A 115 15.97 29.91 3.41
CA LYS A 115 17.14 29.68 2.55
C LYS A 115 16.75 29.03 1.23
N THR A 116 15.73 28.19 1.24
CA THR A 116 15.26 27.50 0.06
C THR A 116 14.53 28.52 -0.80
N GLU A 117 14.78 28.58 -2.10
CA GLU A 117 13.97 29.37 -3.03
C GLU A 117 12.65 28.66 -3.33
N TYR A 118 11.56 29.40 -3.61
CA TYR A 118 10.27 28.79 -3.94
C TYR A 118 10.45 27.75 -5.06
N SER A 119 10.07 26.50 -4.75
CA SER A 119 10.38 25.33 -5.59
C SER A 119 9.24 24.98 -6.54
N PHE A 120 8.10 25.67 -6.45
CA PHE A 120 6.88 25.35 -7.16
C PHE A 120 6.29 26.59 -7.84
N ASP A 121 5.76 26.38 -9.06
CA ASP A 121 4.94 27.33 -9.82
C ASP A 121 3.49 27.39 -9.30
N THR A 122 3.32 27.18 -8.00
CA THR A 122 2.04 27.28 -7.29
C THR A 122 1.95 28.65 -6.64
N SER A 123 2.06 29.72 -7.46
CA SER A 123 1.79 31.10 -7.03
C SER A 123 0.46 31.24 -6.27
N THR A 124 -0.43 30.27 -6.40
CA THR A 124 -1.70 30.14 -5.70
C THR A 124 -1.64 29.50 -4.29
N ILE A 125 -0.65 28.65 -3.96
CA ILE A 125 -0.56 28.01 -2.63
C ILE A 125 0.34 28.83 -1.71
N LYS A 126 -0.21 29.28 -0.59
CA LYS A 126 0.56 29.97 0.46
C LYS A 126 1.48 28.99 1.18
N HIS A 127 2.71 29.43 1.40
CA HIS A 127 3.72 28.72 2.18
C HIS A 127 3.94 29.46 3.51
N ILE A 128 4.13 28.73 4.59
CA ILE A 128 4.57 29.29 5.87
C ILE A 128 6.09 29.25 5.91
N ASN A 129 6.72 30.41 6.04
CA ASN A 129 8.16 30.50 6.10
C ASN A 129 8.66 30.39 7.54
N TYR A 130 9.81 29.73 7.74
CA TYR A 130 10.50 29.69 9.02
C TYR A 130 12.00 29.96 8.86
N ARG A 131 12.67 30.25 9.98
CA ARG A 131 14.12 30.46 9.96
C ARG A 131 14.88 29.16 10.18
N ALA A 132 15.82 28.87 9.29
CA ALA A 132 16.66 27.68 9.35
C ALA A 132 17.57 27.60 10.60
N ASP A 133 17.82 28.73 11.27
CA ASP A 133 18.56 28.77 12.54
C ASP A 133 17.71 28.42 13.77
N LEU A 134 16.38 28.31 13.62
CA LEU A 134 15.43 27.85 14.64
C LEU A 134 15.61 28.53 16.00
N ARG A 135 15.81 29.86 15.99
CA ARG A 135 15.89 30.66 17.22
C ARG A 135 14.56 30.60 17.96
N PHE A 136 14.62 30.55 19.29
CA PHE A 136 13.47 30.31 20.15
C PHE A 136 12.26 31.21 19.86
N ASP A 137 12.46 32.52 19.75
CA ASP A 137 11.36 33.47 19.50
C ASP A 137 10.71 33.22 18.12
N ASP A 138 11.54 32.99 17.10
CA ASP A 138 11.11 32.72 15.73
C ASP A 138 10.39 31.35 15.61
N VAL A 139 10.81 30.36 16.42
CA VAL A 139 10.15 29.03 16.48
C VAL A 139 8.78 29.14 17.14
N ARG A 140 8.63 29.91 18.22
CA ARG A 140 7.32 30.10 18.87
C ARG A 140 6.32 30.75 17.92
N GLU A 141 6.72 31.82 17.23
CA GLU A 141 5.86 32.46 16.22
C GLU A 141 5.49 31.48 15.10
N PHE A 142 6.48 30.71 14.61
CA PHE A 142 6.24 29.67 13.62
C PHE A 142 5.22 28.62 14.09
N GLN A 143 5.33 28.15 15.34
CA GLN A 143 4.41 27.18 15.92
C GLN A 143 2.98 27.72 15.98
N GLU A 144 2.79 28.95 16.45
CA GLU A 144 1.49 29.62 16.52
C GLU A 144 0.86 29.75 15.12
N ILE A 145 1.65 30.14 14.12
CA ILE A 145 1.18 30.28 12.73
C ILE A 145 0.78 28.91 12.15
N VAL A 146 1.58 27.86 12.37
CA VAL A 146 1.28 26.51 11.87
C VAL A 146 0.03 25.95 12.55
N ALA A 147 -0.10 26.09 13.88
CA ALA A 147 -1.26 25.63 14.62
C ALA A 147 -2.54 26.33 14.14
N ALA A 148 -2.50 27.65 13.98
CA ALA A 148 -3.62 28.43 13.45
C ALA A 148 -3.99 27.99 12.02
N ALA A 149 -3.00 27.72 11.16
CA ALA A 149 -3.23 27.27 9.80
C ALA A 149 -3.89 25.89 9.74
N ILE A 150 -3.46 24.95 10.59
CA ILE A 150 -4.08 23.61 10.71
C ILE A 150 -5.56 23.75 11.07
N ILE A 151 -5.86 24.53 12.13
CA ILE A 151 -7.24 24.74 12.60
C ILE A 151 -8.08 25.40 11.51
N ALA A 152 -7.55 26.41 10.81
CA ALA A 152 -8.26 27.11 9.75
C ALA A 152 -8.56 26.20 8.55
N SER A 153 -7.59 25.40 8.10
CA SER A 153 -7.77 24.48 6.97
C SER A 153 -8.80 23.40 7.24
N VAL A 154 -8.86 22.90 8.48
CA VAL A 154 -9.85 21.89 8.88
C VAL A 154 -11.25 22.51 8.94
N LYS A 155 -11.39 23.69 9.54
CA LYS A 155 -12.68 24.42 9.57
C LYS A 155 -13.21 24.72 8.17
N LEU A 156 -12.34 25.06 7.22
CA LEU A 156 -12.72 25.28 5.83
C LEU A 156 -13.24 23.99 5.17
N LYS A 157 -12.58 22.86 5.43
CA LYS A 157 -13.04 21.55 4.95
C LYS A 157 -14.40 21.17 5.56
N ASP A 158 -14.60 21.41 6.85
CA ASP A 158 -15.86 21.06 7.52
C ASP A 158 -17.03 21.95 7.07
N ALA A 159 -16.74 23.18 6.61
CA ALA A 159 -17.74 24.13 6.14
C ALA A 159 -18.18 23.90 4.68
N ASP A 160 -17.30 23.37 3.83
CA ASP A 160 -17.55 23.14 2.40
C ASP A 160 -17.38 21.64 2.05
N PRO A 161 -18.47 20.90 1.80
CA PRO A 161 -18.39 19.50 1.35
C PRO A 161 -17.61 19.32 0.04
N ASP A 162 -17.55 20.35 -0.81
CA ASP A 162 -16.77 20.35 -2.05
C ASP A 162 -15.38 20.99 -1.85
N TYR A 163 -14.86 21.05 -0.60
CA TYR A 163 -13.57 21.66 -0.31
C TYR A 163 -12.43 21.03 -1.13
N SER A 164 -11.74 21.88 -1.89
CA SER A 164 -10.64 21.51 -2.78
C SER A 164 -9.54 22.56 -2.63
N PRO A 165 -8.51 22.30 -1.81
CA PRO A 165 -7.45 23.26 -1.51
C PRO A 165 -6.56 23.53 -2.71
N PHE A 166 -6.44 22.59 -3.65
CA PHE A 166 -5.49 22.67 -4.74
C PHE A 166 -6.15 22.57 -6.11
N LEU A 167 -6.95 21.53 -6.36
CA LEU A 167 -7.39 21.20 -7.72
C LEU A 167 -8.42 22.19 -8.31
N LYS A 168 -9.23 22.87 -7.48
CA LYS A 168 -10.13 23.95 -7.93
C LYS A 168 -9.41 25.05 -8.72
N HIS A 169 -8.14 25.34 -8.40
CA HIS A 169 -7.37 26.38 -9.08
C HIS A 169 -6.97 26.01 -10.52
N PHE A 170 -6.97 24.72 -10.87
CA PHE A 170 -6.56 24.24 -12.20
C PHE A 170 -7.68 24.24 -13.25
N HIS A 171 -8.85 24.82 -12.94
CA HIS A 171 -10.00 25.00 -13.85
C HIS A 171 -10.32 23.71 -14.65
N ARG A 172 -11.28 22.91 -14.14
CA ARG A 172 -11.90 21.70 -14.76
C ARG A 172 -11.44 20.33 -14.24
N VAL A 173 -11.21 20.16 -12.95
CA VAL A 173 -11.11 18.81 -12.35
C VAL A 173 -12.23 18.62 -11.35
N LYS A 174 -13.27 17.88 -11.75
CA LYS A 174 -14.22 17.31 -10.79
C LYS A 174 -13.52 16.07 -10.23
N VAL A 175 -13.07 16.13 -8.98
CA VAL A 175 -12.42 15.01 -8.31
C VAL A 175 -13.47 13.92 -8.14
N THR A 176 -13.53 12.99 -9.08
CA THR A 176 -14.26 11.73 -8.88
C THR A 176 -13.55 10.99 -7.77
N GLU A 177 -14.23 10.76 -6.65
CA GLU A 177 -13.77 9.90 -5.56
C GLU A 177 -13.10 8.66 -6.16
N LEU A 178 -11.86 8.38 -5.75
CA LEU A 178 -11.17 7.16 -6.14
C LEU A 178 -12.09 6.01 -5.72
N GLN A 179 -12.67 5.31 -6.69
CA GLN A 179 -13.45 4.11 -6.41
C GLN A 179 -12.47 3.07 -5.89
N THR A 180 -12.36 2.97 -4.57
CA THR A 180 -11.76 1.82 -3.92
C THR A 180 -12.65 0.64 -4.32
N GLN A 181 -12.20 -0.17 -5.28
CA GLN A 181 -12.71 -1.53 -5.35
C GLN A 181 -12.28 -2.18 -4.04
N GLU A 182 -13.21 -2.28 -3.09
CA GLU A 182 -13.12 -3.35 -2.11
C GLU A 182 -13.03 -4.62 -2.94
N VAL A 183 -11.84 -5.19 -3.01
CA VAL A 183 -11.65 -6.56 -3.48
C VAL A 183 -12.39 -7.39 -2.45
N GLY A 184 -13.69 -7.59 -2.67
CA GLY A 184 -14.54 -8.33 -1.76
C GLY A 184 -13.83 -9.64 -1.46
N SER A 185 -13.97 -10.16 -0.25
CA SER A 185 -13.36 -11.44 0.17
C SER A 185 -13.50 -12.53 -0.90
N GLN A 186 -14.58 -12.50 -1.68
CA GLN A 186 -14.83 -13.33 -2.86
C GLN A 186 -13.79 -13.19 -3.98
N GLN A 187 -13.40 -11.97 -4.37
CA GLN A 187 -12.41 -11.73 -5.41
C GLN A 187 -11.00 -12.11 -4.96
N PHE A 188 -10.67 -11.88 -3.69
CA PHE A 188 -9.43 -12.40 -3.09
C PHE A 188 -9.41 -13.94 -3.09
N ILE A 189 -10.53 -14.59 -2.72
CA ILE A 189 -10.67 -16.05 -2.79
C ILE A 189 -10.51 -16.55 -4.23
N ILE A 190 -11.10 -15.87 -5.21
CA ILE A 190 -10.95 -16.22 -6.63
C ILE A 190 -9.48 -16.14 -7.07
N ASP A 191 -8.77 -15.08 -6.69
CA ASP A 191 -7.35 -14.93 -7.03
C ASP A 191 -6.49 -16.02 -6.37
N GLN A 192 -6.77 -16.37 -5.11
CA GLN A 192 -6.11 -17.50 -4.43
C GLN A 192 -6.43 -18.84 -5.12
N LEU A 193 -7.68 -19.09 -5.50
CA LEU A 193 -8.08 -20.30 -6.23
C LEU A 193 -7.42 -20.39 -7.61
N GLN A 194 -7.30 -19.28 -8.33
CA GLN A 194 -6.55 -19.23 -9.58
C GLN A 194 -5.05 -19.49 -9.37
N GLY A 195 -4.48 -19.05 -8.25
CA GLY A 195 -3.12 -19.39 -7.82
C GLY A 195 -2.94 -20.90 -7.65
N VAL A 196 -3.84 -21.54 -6.89
CA VAL A 196 -3.84 -23.00 -6.68
C VAL A 196 -4.03 -23.75 -7.99
N GLN A 197 -4.92 -23.29 -8.88
CA GLN A 197 -5.12 -23.92 -10.19
C GLN A 197 -3.85 -23.90 -11.04
N LYS A 198 -3.09 -22.81 -11.02
CA LYS A 198 -1.81 -22.69 -11.73
C LYS A 198 -0.75 -23.62 -11.15
N GLU A 199 -0.72 -23.84 -9.84
CA GLU A 199 0.18 -24.81 -9.22
C GLU A 199 -0.19 -26.25 -9.54
N ILE A 200 -1.49 -26.59 -9.51
CA ILE A 200 -1.99 -27.91 -9.92
C ILE A 200 -1.63 -28.18 -11.39
N ALA A 201 -1.83 -27.20 -12.27
CA ALA A 201 -1.47 -27.33 -13.69
C ALA A 201 0.04 -27.59 -13.89
N ARG A 202 0.90 -26.95 -13.09
CA ARG A 202 2.35 -27.17 -13.10
C ARG A 202 2.75 -28.53 -12.51
N LEU A 203 2.02 -29.04 -11.53
CA LEU A 203 2.24 -30.37 -10.97
C LEU A 203 1.79 -31.46 -11.95
N SER A 204 0.63 -31.29 -12.58
CA SER A 204 0.13 -32.22 -13.60
C SER A 204 1.07 -32.29 -14.80
N SER A 205 1.63 -31.16 -15.23
CA SER A 205 2.59 -31.15 -16.36
C SER A 205 3.87 -31.91 -16.02
N ARG A 206 4.38 -31.81 -14.78
CA ARG A 206 5.53 -32.60 -14.31
C ARG A 206 5.22 -34.09 -14.22
N LEU A 207 4.01 -34.45 -13.78
CA LEU A 207 3.59 -35.86 -13.73
C LEU A 207 3.49 -36.47 -15.13
N THR A 208 3.02 -35.73 -16.12
CA THR A 208 3.05 -36.18 -17.52
C THR A 208 4.48 -36.34 -18.07
N GLU A 209 5.42 -35.46 -17.69
CA GLU A 209 6.84 -35.62 -18.07
C GLU A 209 7.49 -36.85 -17.43
N ILE A 210 7.07 -37.24 -16.22
CA ILE A 210 7.57 -38.44 -15.53
C ILE A 210 7.00 -39.72 -16.16
N ASN A 211 5.79 -39.67 -16.72
CA ASN A 211 5.09 -40.84 -17.25
C ASN A 211 5.24 -41.02 -18.77
N GLU A 212 5.86 -40.09 -19.49
CA GLU A 212 6.28 -40.34 -20.86
C GLU A 212 7.52 -41.27 -20.85
N PRO A 213 7.45 -42.46 -21.48
CA PRO A 213 8.65 -43.25 -21.69
C PRO A 213 9.59 -42.43 -22.58
N LYS A 214 10.80 -42.12 -22.08
CA LYS A 214 11.85 -41.44 -22.85
C LYS A 214 12.02 -42.15 -24.18
N ARG A 215 11.39 -41.63 -25.24
CA ARG A 215 11.58 -42.10 -26.59
C ARG A 215 12.99 -41.67 -26.96
N GLN A 216 13.95 -42.57 -26.82
CA GLN A 216 15.32 -42.35 -27.31
C GLN A 216 15.23 -42.10 -28.81
N THR A 217 15.20 -40.84 -29.22
CA THR A 217 15.36 -40.47 -30.62
C THR A 217 16.84 -40.65 -30.95
N LEU A 218 17.16 -41.71 -31.69
CA LEU A 218 18.48 -41.90 -32.28
C LEU A 218 18.85 -40.65 -33.10
N SER A 219 20.13 -40.25 -33.04
CA SER A 219 20.62 -39.06 -33.74
C SER A 219 20.39 -39.17 -35.25
N PRO A 220 20.13 -38.06 -35.98
CA PRO A 220 19.89 -38.08 -37.43
C PRO A 220 21.01 -38.74 -38.26
N THR A 221 22.21 -38.87 -37.70
CA THR A 221 23.40 -39.46 -38.35
C THR A 221 23.41 -40.98 -38.47
N ASP A 222 22.50 -41.69 -37.81
CA ASP A 222 22.47 -43.17 -37.85
C ASP A 222 21.46 -43.77 -38.84
N ARG A 223 20.67 -42.92 -39.54
CA ARG A 223 19.60 -43.37 -40.46
C ARG A 223 20.08 -44.05 -41.75
N TRP A 224 21.37 -44.01 -42.09
CA TRP A 224 21.89 -44.58 -43.33
C TRP A 224 22.59 -45.94 -43.18
N LYS A 225 22.60 -46.54 -41.99
CA LYS A 225 23.25 -47.84 -41.74
C LYS A 225 22.32 -49.06 -41.80
N MET A 226 21.04 -48.88 -42.13
CA MET A 226 20.08 -50.01 -42.14
C MET A 226 19.95 -50.63 -43.55
N LYS A 227 20.03 -51.97 -43.62
CA LYS A 227 19.90 -52.74 -44.85
C LYS A 227 18.44 -52.78 -45.34
N PRO A 228 18.19 -52.94 -46.66
CA PRO A 228 16.86 -52.71 -47.26
C PRO A 228 15.75 -53.63 -46.74
N THR A 229 16.11 -54.76 -46.14
CA THR A 229 15.15 -55.77 -45.68
C THR A 229 14.39 -55.41 -44.41
N GLN A 230 14.74 -54.34 -43.69
CA GLN A 230 13.98 -53.85 -42.53
C GLN A 230 13.04 -52.68 -42.84
N ALA A 231 13.20 -52.01 -43.99
CA ALA A 231 12.32 -50.91 -44.40
C ALA A 231 10.95 -51.44 -44.90
N ASP A 232 10.93 -52.60 -45.56
CA ASP A 232 9.71 -53.16 -46.16
C ASP A 232 8.74 -53.78 -45.13
N LEU A 233 9.23 -54.17 -43.95
CA LEU A 233 8.40 -54.66 -42.84
C LEU A 233 7.60 -53.55 -42.14
N LEU A 234 8.04 -52.29 -42.24
CA LEU A 234 7.30 -51.14 -41.70
C LEU A 234 6.29 -50.56 -42.70
N ALA A 235 6.50 -50.78 -44.01
CA ALA A 235 5.61 -50.29 -45.07
C ALA A 235 4.38 -51.19 -45.31
N SER A 236 4.38 -52.44 -44.81
CA SER A 236 3.36 -53.46 -45.09
C SER A 236 2.24 -53.61 -44.04
N GLY A 237 2.20 -52.75 -43.00
CA GLY A 237 0.98 -52.55 -42.20
C GLY A 237 0.39 -53.79 -41.51
N GLN A 238 1.22 -54.75 -41.08
CA GLN A 238 0.86 -55.85 -40.18
C GLN A 238 1.88 -55.84 -39.04
N ILE A 239 1.55 -55.72 -37.75
CA ILE A 239 0.62 -56.53 -36.96
C ILE A 239 0.05 -55.70 -35.80
N ILE A 240 -1.26 -55.86 -35.60
CA ILE A 240 -2.04 -55.58 -34.39
C ILE A 240 -1.79 -56.69 -33.37
N SER A 241 -1.56 -56.35 -32.09
CA SER A 241 -2.03 -57.18 -30.97
C SER A 241 -2.03 -56.35 -29.68
N MET A 242 -3.23 -55.94 -29.25
CA MET A 242 -3.53 -55.57 -27.87
C MET A 242 -3.70 -56.86 -27.05
N PRO A 243 -3.17 -56.96 -25.82
CA PRO A 243 -3.71 -57.92 -24.86
C PRO A 243 -5.01 -57.36 -24.26
N GLU A 244 -6.08 -58.18 -24.32
CA GLU A 244 -7.32 -58.00 -23.56
C GLU A 244 -7.02 -57.90 -22.06
N ILE A 245 -7.55 -56.87 -21.39
CA ILE A 245 -7.71 -56.88 -19.94
C ILE A 245 -9.14 -57.34 -19.66
N VAL A 246 -9.23 -58.57 -19.16
CA VAL A 246 -10.43 -59.19 -18.61
C VAL A 246 -10.80 -58.45 -17.32
N ILE A 247 -11.97 -57.80 -17.30
CA ILE A 247 -12.58 -57.33 -16.06
C ILE A 247 -13.22 -58.56 -15.41
N VAL A 248 -12.60 -59.07 -14.35
CA VAL A 248 -13.21 -60.07 -13.46
C VAL A 248 -14.13 -59.31 -12.51
N GLY A 249 -15.44 -59.48 -12.70
CA GLY A 249 -16.45 -59.16 -11.70
C GLY A 249 -16.95 -60.46 -11.09
N ASP A 250 -16.90 -60.52 -9.76
CA ASP A 250 -17.67 -61.35 -8.80
C ASP A 250 -17.34 -60.70 -7.44
N ASP A 251 -18.23 -60.43 -6.49
CA ASP A 251 -19.63 -60.73 -6.29
C ASP A 251 -20.11 -59.83 -5.12
N PHE A 252 -21.42 -59.58 -5.05
CA PHE A 252 -22.29 -59.39 -3.85
C PHE A 252 -23.42 -58.37 -4.05
N ASN A 253 -24.46 -58.87 -4.73
CA ASN A 253 -25.87 -58.96 -4.33
C ASN A 253 -26.50 -57.98 -3.31
N SER A 254 -27.79 -57.71 -3.60
CA SER A 254 -28.93 -57.37 -2.72
C SER A 254 -28.86 -56.01 -1.99
N ASP A 255 -29.81 -55.08 -2.11
CA ASP A 255 -31.26 -55.28 -2.09
C ASP A 255 -32.03 -54.00 -2.52
N VAL A 256 -33.17 -54.22 -3.20
CA VAL A 256 -34.50 -53.57 -3.01
C VAL A 256 -34.56 -52.03 -3.20
N ALA A 257 -35.17 -51.54 -4.30
CA ALA A 257 -36.58 -51.12 -4.42
C ALA A 257 -36.95 -49.94 -3.47
N ASP A 258 -37.68 -48.90 -3.84
CA ASP A 258 -38.73 -48.73 -4.83
C ASP A 258 -38.95 -47.22 -5.03
N LYS A 259 -39.32 -46.87 -6.27
CA LYS A 259 -40.37 -45.92 -6.71
C LYS A 259 -40.64 -44.58 -6.01
N GLU A 260 -40.81 -43.61 -6.92
CA GLU A 260 -41.54 -42.32 -6.90
C GLU A 260 -40.84 -41.09 -6.32
#